data_AF-A0A1Y1KLC7-F1
#
_entry.id   AF-A0A1Y1KLC7-F1
#
_cell.length_a   1.000
_cell.length_b   1.000
_cell.length_c   1.000
_cell.angle_alpha   90.00
_cell.angle_beta   90.00
_cell.angle_gamma   90.00
#
_symmetry.space_group_name_H-M   'P 1'
#
loop_
_entity.id
_entity.type
_entity.pdbx_description
1 polymer ?
#
loop_
_entity_poly.entity_id
_entity_poly.type
_entity_poly.pdbx_seq_one_letter_code
_entity_poly.pdbx_strand_id
1 'polypeptide(L)'
;MVLCVSNIIKEGNALEIELTDGWYCIRTVIDELLKFQVKISKIVIGTKLIVQNAELLNCDGCHPLELPNHVRLRINYNCTRRATWYSKLGFQKDMKPFPVSLGGLHSDGGGVGCIRIHIFRVYPIRYLEKCEMGKSVWRNKKAEDRRMQEWENERLKMLESINRRVSDEFEKELKGAEAGCKVNYTKLSEVKSNEVLCQIACNDPEILK
;
A
#
# COMPACT_ATOMS: atom_id res chain seq x y z
N MET A 1 18.44 7.38 -18.40
CA MET A 1 18.63 8.52 -19.35
C MET A 1 19.82 9.36 -18.92
N VAL A 2 20.42 10.14 -19.81
CA VAL A 2 21.45 11.13 -19.45
C VAL A 2 20.88 12.53 -19.65
N LEU A 3 20.92 13.33 -18.60
CA LEU A 3 20.45 14.71 -18.60
C LEU A 3 21.59 15.64 -18.19
N CYS A 4 21.54 16.89 -18.59
CA CYS A 4 22.50 17.91 -18.21
C CYS A 4 21.84 18.89 -17.24
N VAL A 5 22.59 19.38 -16.24
CA VAL A 5 22.11 20.47 -15.38
C VAL A 5 22.14 21.77 -16.17
N SER A 6 20.98 22.34 -16.49
CA SER A 6 20.87 23.64 -17.17
C SER A 6 20.90 24.80 -16.18
N ASN A 7 20.24 24.64 -15.03
CA ASN A 7 20.13 25.70 -14.04
C ASN A 7 20.03 25.13 -12.62
N ILE A 8 20.39 25.94 -11.62
CA ILE A 8 20.25 25.62 -10.20
C ILE A 8 19.39 26.71 -9.58
N ILE A 9 18.19 26.33 -9.15
CA ILE A 9 17.17 27.25 -8.63
C ILE A 9 17.20 27.18 -7.11
N LYS A 10 17.42 28.33 -6.47
CA LYS A 10 17.42 28.49 -5.02
C LYS A 10 16.26 29.38 -4.63
N GLU A 11 15.13 28.79 -4.25
CA GLU A 11 13.94 29.51 -3.78
C GLU A 11 13.79 29.27 -2.27
N GLY A 12 14.27 30.23 -1.48
CA GLY A 12 14.26 30.14 -0.01
C GLY A 12 15.05 28.92 0.49
N ASN A 13 14.35 27.99 1.15
CA ASN A 13 14.93 26.75 1.68
C ASN A 13 14.85 25.57 0.69
N ALA A 14 14.17 25.74 -0.44
CA ALA A 14 14.07 24.74 -1.49
C ALA A 14 15.22 24.90 -2.50
N LEU A 15 15.96 23.81 -2.72
CA LEU A 15 17.00 23.72 -3.73
C LEU A 15 16.53 22.75 -4.82
N GLU A 16 16.20 23.31 -5.98
CA GLU A 16 15.81 22.55 -7.17
C GLU A 16 16.90 22.67 -8.23
N ILE A 17 16.97 21.68 -9.12
CA ILE A 17 17.82 21.76 -10.31
C ILE A 17 16.95 21.62 -11.54
N GLU A 18 17.30 22.34 -12.59
CA GLU A 18 16.71 22.18 -13.90
C GLU A 18 17.60 21.27 -14.73
N LEU A 19 16.97 20.25 -15.33
CA LEU A 19 17.64 19.26 -16.16
C LEU A 19 17.17 19.38 -17.60
N THR A 20 18.11 19.26 -18.53
CA THR A 20 17.85 19.28 -19.97
C THR A 20 18.34 18.02 -20.65
N ASP A 21 17.58 17.58 -21.65
CA ASP A 21 17.98 16.54 -22.61
C ASP A 21 18.62 17.13 -23.89
N GLY A 22 18.81 18.45 -23.93
CA GLY A 22 19.32 19.22 -25.07
C GLY A 22 18.25 19.82 -25.96
N TRP A 23 16.98 19.46 -25.76
CA TRP A 23 15.83 19.99 -26.51
C TRP A 23 14.90 20.76 -25.58
N TYR A 24 14.58 20.17 -24.44
CA TYR A 24 13.68 20.73 -23.44
C TYR A 24 14.34 20.73 -22.06
N CYS A 25 13.77 21.53 -21.16
CA CYS A 25 14.21 21.65 -19.77
C CYS A 25 13.04 21.32 -18.84
N ILE A 26 13.33 20.64 -17.73
CA ILE A 26 12.34 20.34 -16.69
C ILE A 26 12.92 20.60 -15.31
N ARG A 27 12.12 21.23 -14.44
CA ARG A 27 12.47 21.42 -13.04
C ARG A 27 12.40 20.08 -12.30
N THR A 28 13.40 19.83 -11.48
CA THR A 28 13.64 18.52 -10.89
C THR A 28 13.65 18.62 -9.35
N VAL A 29 12.85 17.77 -8.72
CA VAL A 29 12.86 17.55 -7.26
C VAL A 29 13.95 16.54 -6.94
N ILE A 30 14.80 16.89 -5.98
CA ILE A 30 15.97 16.12 -5.60
C ILE A 30 16.00 15.83 -4.09
N ASP A 31 16.54 14.65 -3.76
CA ASP A 31 16.74 14.22 -2.37
C ASP A 31 17.75 15.10 -1.62
N GLU A 32 17.73 15.07 -0.29
CA GLU A 32 18.64 15.87 0.55
C GLU A 32 20.12 15.59 0.25
N LEU A 33 20.47 14.34 -0.11
CA LEU A 33 21.82 13.98 -0.50
C LEU A 33 22.25 14.62 -1.81
N LEU A 34 21.35 14.70 -2.80
CA LEU A 34 21.65 15.40 -4.04
C LEU A 34 21.77 16.90 -3.79
N LYS A 35 20.92 17.49 -2.94
CA LYS A 35 21.08 18.90 -2.51
C LYS A 35 22.44 19.12 -1.87
N PHE A 36 22.89 18.20 -1.02
CA PHE A 36 24.23 18.26 -0.45
C PHE A 36 25.31 18.23 -1.53
N GLN A 37 25.20 17.35 -2.55
CA GLN A 37 26.15 17.32 -3.68
C GLN A 37 26.19 18.64 -4.47
N VAL A 38 25.06 19.33 -4.62
CA VAL A 38 25.02 20.69 -5.22
C VAL A 38 25.70 21.70 -4.29
N LYS A 39 25.42 21.67 -2.99
CA LYS A 39 26.00 22.59 -2.00
C LYS A 39 27.54 22.50 -1.94
N ILE A 40 28.09 21.29 -2.08
CA ILE A 40 29.56 21.08 -2.14
C ILE A 40 30.15 21.21 -3.56
N SER A 41 29.39 21.76 -4.51
CA SER A 41 29.82 22.01 -5.90
C SER A 41 30.28 20.77 -6.67
N LYS A 42 29.79 19.56 -6.31
CA LYS A 42 30.01 18.36 -7.13
C LYS A 42 29.04 18.25 -8.30
N ILE A 43 27.84 18.81 -8.14
CA ILE A 43 26.86 18.99 -9.20
C ILE A 43 26.78 20.48 -9.48
N VAL A 44 27.29 20.88 -10.64
CA VAL A 44 27.28 22.27 -11.13
C VAL A 44 26.56 22.35 -12.47
N ILE A 45 26.20 23.56 -12.90
CA ILE A 45 25.64 23.80 -14.23
C ILE A 45 26.59 23.23 -15.30
N GLY A 46 26.02 22.52 -16.28
CA GLY A 46 26.76 21.78 -17.30
C GLY A 46 27.14 20.34 -16.91
N THR A 47 26.90 19.92 -15.66
CA THR A 47 27.17 18.54 -15.24
C THR A 47 26.19 17.58 -15.90
N LYS A 48 26.71 16.58 -16.63
CA LYS A 48 25.89 15.47 -17.15
C LYS A 48 25.66 14.43 -16.05
N LEU A 49 24.41 14.05 -15.86
CA LEU A 49 23.95 13.07 -14.90
C LEU A 49 23.28 11.91 -15.65
N ILE A 50 23.68 10.69 -15.30
CA ILE A 50 22.93 9.49 -15.69
C ILE A 50 21.93 9.19 -14.58
N VAL A 51 20.66 9.06 -14.96
CA VAL A 51 19.52 8.90 -14.05
C VAL A 51 18.75 7.63 -14.42
N GLN A 52 18.32 6.91 -13.39
CA GLN A 52 17.41 5.76 -13.46
C GLN A 52 16.19 6.02 -12.59
N ASN A 53 15.10 5.29 -12.86
CA ASN A 53 13.87 5.34 -12.06
C ASN A 53 13.42 6.78 -11.74
N ALA A 54 13.57 7.68 -12.71
CA ALA A 54 13.05 9.03 -12.59
C ALA A 54 11.53 8.97 -12.72
N GLU A 55 10.82 9.75 -11.92
CA GLU A 55 9.37 9.74 -11.87
C GLU A 55 8.84 11.13 -12.19
N LEU A 56 7.88 11.19 -13.11
CA LEU A 56 7.18 12.44 -13.41
C LEU A 56 6.11 12.65 -12.35
N LEU A 57 6.16 13.79 -11.67
CA LEU A 57 5.19 14.17 -10.65
C LEU A 57 4.16 15.13 -11.24
N ASN A 58 2.91 14.95 -10.82
CA ASN A 58 1.79 15.87 -11.05
C ASN A 58 1.43 16.07 -12.54
N CYS A 59 1.60 15.04 -13.38
CA CYS A 59 1.22 15.11 -14.79
C CYS A 59 0.92 13.73 -15.38
N ASP A 60 -0.20 13.62 -16.10
CA ASP A 60 -0.59 12.41 -16.84
C ASP A 60 -0.21 12.47 -18.35
N GLY A 61 0.33 13.61 -18.79
CA GLY A 61 0.75 13.87 -20.17
C GLY A 61 0.57 15.34 -20.54
N CYS A 62 1.64 16.00 -20.99
CA CYS A 62 1.58 17.39 -21.45
C CYS A 62 2.60 17.64 -22.57
N HIS A 63 2.37 18.68 -23.37
CA HIS A 63 3.35 19.11 -24.36
C HIS A 63 4.55 19.77 -23.64
N PRO A 64 5.81 19.45 -24.01
CA PRO A 64 6.99 19.93 -23.29
C PRO A 64 7.13 21.47 -23.20
N LEU A 65 6.62 22.20 -24.19
CA LEU A 65 6.64 23.68 -24.19
C LEU A 65 5.53 24.31 -23.34
N GLU A 66 4.49 23.55 -23.03
CA GLU A 66 3.33 23.99 -22.25
C GLU A 66 3.36 23.37 -20.85
N LEU A 67 4.56 23.15 -20.30
CA LEU A 67 4.73 22.46 -19.03
C LEU A 67 4.18 23.32 -17.88
N PRO A 68 3.17 22.85 -17.12
CA PRO A 68 2.67 23.60 -15.97
C PRO A 68 3.72 23.74 -14.87
N ASN A 69 3.67 24.87 -14.15
CA ASN A 69 4.64 25.19 -13.08
C ASN A 69 4.68 24.18 -11.92
N HIS A 70 3.70 23.30 -11.76
CA HIS A 70 3.65 22.29 -10.70
C HIS A 70 4.25 20.93 -11.12
N VAL A 71 4.52 20.73 -12.41
CA VAL A 71 5.09 19.49 -12.94
C VAL A 71 6.58 19.45 -12.60
N ARG A 72 7.03 18.34 -12.04
CA ARG A 72 8.42 18.14 -11.64
C ARG A 72 8.89 16.75 -12.00
N LEU A 73 10.15 16.63 -12.37
CA LEU A 73 10.81 15.32 -12.45
C LEU A 73 11.41 14.99 -11.08
N ARG A 74 11.12 13.84 -10.50
CA ARG A 74 11.78 13.37 -9.28
C ARG A 74 12.97 12.50 -9.64
N ILE A 75 14.12 12.81 -9.06
CA ILE A 75 15.32 11.96 -9.15
C ILE A 75 15.90 11.71 -7.76
N ASN A 76 16.46 10.50 -7.61
CA ASN A 76 16.97 10.04 -6.33
C ASN A 76 18.49 9.85 -6.36
N TYR A 77 19.15 10.01 -5.21
CA TYR A 77 20.61 9.90 -5.11
C TYR A 77 21.12 8.52 -5.52
N ASN A 78 20.49 7.44 -5.04
CA ASN A 78 20.94 6.06 -5.33
C ASN A 78 20.77 5.68 -6.81
N CYS A 79 19.87 6.35 -7.53
CA CYS A 79 19.61 6.14 -8.95
C CYS A 79 20.28 7.17 -9.88
N THR A 80 21.09 8.09 -9.33
CA THR A 80 21.74 9.17 -10.09
C THR A 80 23.26 9.13 -9.95
N ARG A 81 23.99 9.17 -11.05
CA ARG A 81 25.46 9.26 -11.06
C ARG A 81 25.92 10.30 -12.08
N ARG A 82 27.17 10.75 -11.99
CA ARG A 82 27.76 11.60 -13.03
C ARG A 82 27.99 10.77 -14.30
N ALA A 83 27.56 11.29 -15.43
CA ALA A 83 27.84 10.74 -16.74
C ALA A 83 29.17 11.30 -17.28
N THR A 84 29.74 10.61 -18.26
CA THR A 84 30.93 11.11 -18.97
C THR A 84 30.61 12.35 -19.79
N TRP A 85 31.60 13.22 -19.99
CA TRP A 85 31.39 14.51 -20.68
C TRP A 85 30.89 14.35 -22.13
N TYR A 86 31.29 13.28 -22.82
CA TYR A 86 30.87 12.99 -24.20
C TYR A 86 29.57 12.17 -24.29
N SER A 87 28.95 11.78 -23.16
CA SER A 87 27.68 11.05 -23.18
C SER A 87 26.60 11.85 -23.92
N LYS A 88 25.91 11.20 -24.86
CA LYS A 88 24.78 11.79 -25.58
C LYS A 88 23.63 12.02 -24.59
N LEU A 89 22.99 13.19 -24.65
CA LEU A 89 21.82 13.50 -23.82
C LEU A 89 20.58 12.70 -24.27
N GLY A 90 19.62 12.57 -23.36
CA GLY A 90 18.39 11.82 -23.56
C GLY A 90 18.53 10.33 -23.23
N PHE A 91 17.66 9.52 -23.84
CA PHE A 91 17.66 8.07 -23.63
C PHE A 91 18.95 7.42 -24.13
N GLN A 92 19.46 6.49 -23.33
CA GLN A 92 20.67 5.73 -23.67
C GLN A 92 20.28 4.46 -24.43
N LYS A 93 21.17 4.02 -25.33
CA LYS A 93 20.96 2.79 -26.13
C LYS A 93 20.82 1.55 -25.24
N ASP A 94 21.63 1.49 -24.19
CA ASP A 94 21.50 0.44 -23.19
C ASP A 94 20.43 0.85 -22.18
N MET A 95 19.30 0.16 -22.21
CA MET A 95 18.21 0.34 -21.26
C MET A 95 18.46 -0.41 -19.94
N LYS A 96 19.55 -1.19 -19.85
CA LYS A 96 19.86 -1.92 -18.63
C LYS A 96 20.21 -0.96 -17.50
N PRO A 97 19.68 -1.23 -16.30
CA PRO A 97 20.08 -0.49 -15.13
C PRO A 97 21.59 -0.54 -14.86
N PHE A 98 22.21 0.59 -14.53
CA PHE A 98 23.61 0.57 -14.10
C PHE A 98 23.72 0.00 -12.68
N PRO A 99 24.63 -0.96 -12.42
CA PRO A 99 24.80 -1.52 -11.09
C PRO A 99 25.53 -0.52 -10.18
N VAL A 100 25.03 -0.39 -8.95
CA VAL A 100 25.64 0.44 -7.90
C VAL A 100 26.27 -0.46 -6.84
N SER A 101 27.43 -0.06 -6.31
CA SER A 101 28.08 -0.76 -5.19
C SER A 101 27.35 -0.49 -3.88
N LEU A 102 27.32 -1.49 -2.99
CA LEU A 102 26.66 -1.36 -1.68
C LEU A 102 27.23 -0.22 -0.83
N GLY A 103 28.54 0.00 -0.87
CA GLY A 103 29.19 1.11 -0.15
C GLY A 103 28.88 2.51 -0.71
N GLY A 104 28.34 2.59 -1.94
CA GLY A 104 27.89 3.84 -2.54
C GLY A 104 26.41 4.14 -2.33
N LEU A 105 25.68 3.26 -1.64
CA LEU A 105 24.27 3.45 -1.31
C LEU A 105 24.12 4.24 -0.02
N HIS A 106 23.04 5.02 0.04
CA HIS A 106 22.67 5.77 1.23
C HIS A 106 21.22 5.49 1.60
N SER A 107 20.91 5.43 2.91
CA SER A 107 19.55 5.17 3.41
C SER A 107 18.54 6.18 2.87
N ASP A 108 18.91 7.46 2.91
CA ASP A 108 18.05 8.59 2.51
C ASP A 108 18.12 8.91 1.01
N GLY A 109 18.75 8.03 0.22
CA GLY A 109 19.00 8.24 -1.21
C GLY A 109 17.94 7.64 -2.14
N GLY A 110 16.77 7.29 -1.61
CA GLY A 110 15.68 6.65 -2.34
C GLY A 110 15.97 5.20 -2.76
N GLY A 111 15.07 4.66 -3.58
CA GLY A 111 15.18 3.29 -4.11
C GLY A 111 16.45 3.09 -4.94
N VAL A 112 16.91 1.84 -5.03
CA VAL A 112 18.11 1.47 -5.80
C VAL A 112 17.70 0.77 -7.08
N GLY A 113 18.18 1.26 -8.23
CA GLY A 113 17.83 0.68 -9.53
C GLY A 113 18.40 -0.72 -9.74
N CYS A 114 19.71 -0.91 -9.51
CA CYS A 114 20.36 -2.21 -9.65
C CYS A 114 21.60 -2.30 -8.77
N ILE A 115 21.82 -3.49 -8.20
CA ILE A 115 22.99 -3.82 -7.39
C ILE A 115 23.54 -5.14 -7.89
N ARG A 116 24.87 -5.24 -8.00
CA ARG A 116 25.55 -6.51 -8.24
C ARG A 116 26.12 -7.02 -6.92
N ILE A 117 25.61 -8.16 -6.44
CA ILE A 117 25.99 -8.76 -5.16
C ILE A 117 26.44 -10.21 -5.34
N HIS A 118 27.23 -10.69 -4.38
CA HIS A 118 27.48 -12.11 -4.19
C HIS A 118 26.69 -12.58 -2.96
N ILE A 119 25.97 -13.70 -3.10
CA ILE A 119 25.21 -14.28 -2.00
C ILE A 119 26.19 -14.98 -1.06
N PHE A 120 26.43 -14.38 0.11
CA PHE A 120 27.31 -14.97 1.12
C PHE A 120 26.58 -16.00 2.01
N ARG A 121 25.33 -15.69 2.39
CA ARG A 121 24.50 -16.55 3.26
C ARG A 121 23.04 -16.46 2.85
N VAL A 122 22.35 -17.59 2.88
CA VAL A 122 20.90 -17.69 2.75
C VAL A 122 20.33 -18.06 4.11
N TYR A 123 19.45 -17.21 4.66
CA TYR A 123 18.81 -17.44 5.95
C TYR A 123 17.47 -18.17 5.78
N PRO A 124 17.03 -18.96 6.78
CA PRO A 124 15.70 -19.57 6.74
C PRO A 124 14.60 -18.50 6.81
N ILE A 125 13.43 -18.85 6.28
CA ILE A 125 12.24 -17.99 6.29
C ILE A 125 11.88 -17.60 7.73
N ARG A 126 11.55 -16.32 7.92
CA ARG A 126 11.01 -15.77 9.17
C ARG A 126 9.66 -15.12 8.92
N TYR A 127 8.79 -15.22 9.91
CA TYR A 127 7.46 -14.64 9.91
C TYR A 127 7.47 -13.39 10.78
N LEU A 128 6.80 -12.34 10.34
CA LEU A 128 6.68 -11.07 11.06
C LEU A 128 5.20 -10.78 11.29
N GLU A 129 4.76 -10.85 12.55
CA GLU A 129 3.43 -10.40 12.95
C GLU A 129 3.49 -8.94 13.37
N LYS A 130 2.64 -8.10 12.76
CA LYS A 130 2.40 -6.74 13.21
C LYS A 130 1.21 -6.78 14.16
N CYS A 131 1.48 -6.66 15.46
CA CYS A 131 0.43 -6.62 16.47
C CYS A 131 -0.17 -5.21 16.61
N GLU A 132 -1.31 -5.16 17.28
CA GLU A 132 -1.90 -3.91 17.75
C GLU A 132 -0.91 -3.18 18.68
N MET A 133 -0.93 -1.85 18.68
CA MET A 133 0.02 -0.98 19.41
C MET A 133 1.43 -0.89 18.80
N GLY A 134 1.60 -1.20 17.51
CA GLY A 134 2.88 -1.00 16.79
C GLY A 134 4.02 -1.94 17.20
N LYS A 135 3.71 -2.97 18.01
CA LYS A 135 4.67 -4.03 18.34
C LYS A 135 4.81 -4.99 17.15
N SER A 136 6.04 -5.36 16.84
CA SER A 136 6.32 -6.33 15.79
C SER A 136 7.04 -7.54 16.39
N VAL A 137 6.56 -8.74 16.08
CA VAL A 137 7.08 -10.00 16.62
C VAL A 137 7.63 -10.85 15.49
N TRP A 138 8.91 -11.22 15.58
CA TRP A 138 9.58 -12.11 14.64
C TRP A 138 9.49 -13.56 15.11
N ARG A 139 9.02 -14.46 14.24
CA ARG A 139 8.91 -15.90 14.51
C ARG A 139 9.69 -16.73 13.50
N ASN A 140 10.16 -17.88 13.96
CA ASN A 140 10.60 -18.96 13.07
C ASN A 140 9.38 -19.81 12.66
N LYS A 141 9.56 -20.71 11.69
CA LYS A 141 8.47 -21.55 11.19
C LYS A 141 7.72 -22.31 12.29
N LYS A 142 8.44 -22.98 13.20
CA LYS A 142 7.83 -23.77 14.29
C LYS A 142 7.01 -22.91 15.26
N ALA A 143 7.50 -21.71 15.59
CA ALA A 143 6.80 -20.78 16.47
C ALA A 143 5.57 -20.19 15.77
N GLU A 144 5.63 -19.97 14.46
CA GLU A 144 4.48 -19.54 13.68
C GLU A 144 3.41 -20.63 13.59
N ASP A 145 3.78 -21.88 13.29
CA ASP A 145 2.84 -23.00 13.23
C ASP A 145 2.09 -23.16 14.57
N ARG A 146 2.80 -22.99 15.69
CA ARG A 146 2.19 -23.01 17.03
C ARG A 146 1.22 -21.85 17.24
N ARG A 147 1.62 -20.63 16.87
CA ARG A 147 0.76 -19.45 17.01
C ARG A 147 -0.48 -19.56 16.12
N MET A 148 -0.33 -20.13 14.92
CA MET A 148 -1.43 -20.40 13.99
C MET A 148 -2.44 -21.37 14.62
N GLN A 149 -1.98 -22.45 15.24
CA GLN A 149 -2.85 -23.39 15.95
C GLN A 149 -3.55 -22.74 17.15
N GLU A 150 -2.82 -21.94 17.94
CA GLU A 150 -3.40 -21.19 19.07
C GLU A 150 -4.49 -20.22 18.59
N TRP A 151 -4.22 -19.48 17.51
CA TRP A 151 -5.17 -18.55 16.90
C TRP A 151 -6.40 -19.26 16.33
N GLU A 152 -6.21 -20.38 15.64
CA GLU A 152 -7.32 -21.19 15.12
C GLU A 152 -8.21 -21.68 16.26
N ASN A 153 -7.62 -22.15 17.36
CA ASN A 153 -8.35 -22.56 18.55
C ASN A 153 -9.12 -21.39 19.20
N GLU A 154 -8.49 -20.20 19.31
CA GLU A 154 -9.14 -18.98 19.80
C GLU A 154 -10.33 -18.58 18.91
N ARG A 155 -10.14 -18.62 17.59
CA ARG A 155 -11.17 -18.31 16.59
C ARG A 155 -12.34 -19.27 16.65
N LEU A 156 -12.08 -20.58 16.76
CA LEU A 156 -13.11 -21.60 16.87
C LEU A 156 -13.94 -21.41 18.15
N LYS A 157 -13.30 -21.17 19.30
CA LYS A 157 -14.00 -20.86 20.56
C LYS A 157 -14.88 -19.63 20.45
N MET A 158 -14.40 -18.59 19.78
CA MET A 158 -15.19 -17.37 19.55
C MET A 158 -16.41 -17.67 18.67
N LEU A 159 -16.23 -18.41 17.56
CA LEU A 159 -17.33 -18.82 16.68
C LEU A 159 -18.37 -19.66 17.42
N GLU A 160 -17.95 -20.63 18.22
CA GLU A 160 -18.86 -21.44 19.05
C GLU A 160 -19.66 -20.56 20.01
N SER A 161 -19.02 -19.57 20.64
CA SER A 161 -19.70 -18.64 21.55
C SER A 161 -20.73 -17.77 20.85
N ILE A 162 -20.45 -17.33 19.61
CA ILE A 162 -21.38 -16.55 18.79
C ILE A 162 -22.54 -17.44 18.33
N ASN A 163 -22.26 -18.63 17.81
CA ASN A 163 -23.27 -19.58 17.38
C ASN A 163 -24.22 -19.93 18.52
N ARG A 164 -23.71 -20.14 19.73
CA ARG A 164 -24.55 -20.39 20.91
C ARG A 164 -25.50 -19.23 21.20
N ARG A 165 -25.00 -17.99 21.18
CA ARG A 165 -25.85 -16.79 21.41
C ARG A 165 -26.95 -16.69 20.35
N VAL A 166 -26.60 -16.90 19.08
CA VAL A 166 -27.55 -16.87 17.97
C VAL A 166 -28.60 -17.98 18.11
N SER A 167 -28.20 -19.21 18.42
CA SER A 167 -29.13 -20.31 18.66
C SER A 167 -30.07 -20.05 19.84
N ASP A 168 -29.57 -19.53 20.95
CA ASP A 168 -30.39 -19.18 22.12
C ASP A 168 -31.40 -18.06 21.79
N GLU A 169 -31.03 -17.10 20.94
CA GLU A 169 -31.93 -16.05 20.44
C GLU A 169 -33.02 -16.65 19.55
N PHE A 170 -32.67 -17.50 18.58
CA PHE A 170 -33.65 -18.21 17.75
C PHE A 170 -34.61 -19.06 18.58
N GLU A 171 -34.12 -19.78 19.59
CA GLU A 171 -35.00 -20.56 20.49
C GLU A 171 -35.96 -19.68 21.30
N LYS A 172 -35.53 -18.49 21.72
CA LYS A 172 -36.40 -17.53 22.41
C LYS A 172 -37.43 -16.92 21.47
N GLU A 173 -37.07 -16.65 20.22
CA GLU A 173 -38.03 -16.19 19.20
C GLU A 173 -39.07 -17.27 18.90
N LEU A 174 -38.66 -18.53 18.76
CA LEU A 174 -39.58 -19.66 18.59
C LEU A 174 -40.49 -19.83 19.81
N LYS A 175 -39.93 -19.85 21.03
CA LYS A 175 -40.73 -19.94 22.28
C LYS A 175 -41.60 -18.71 22.52
N GLY A 176 -41.18 -17.53 22.07
CA GLY A 176 -41.96 -16.29 22.10
C GLY A 176 -43.13 -16.32 21.11
N ALA A 177 -42.92 -16.88 19.92
CA ALA A 177 -43.97 -17.15 18.95
C ALA A 177 -44.97 -18.20 19.48
N GLU A 178 -44.49 -19.26 20.16
CA GLU A 178 -45.33 -20.28 20.80
C GLU A 178 -46.09 -19.72 22.03
N ALA A 179 -45.45 -18.92 22.90
CA ALA A 179 -46.06 -18.36 24.10
C ALA A 179 -47.03 -17.19 23.81
N GLY A 180 -46.81 -16.46 22.72
CA GLY A 180 -47.77 -15.50 22.17
C GLY A 180 -49.03 -16.17 21.60
N CYS A 181 -49.00 -17.49 21.42
CA CYS A 181 -50.07 -18.26 20.84
C CYS A 181 -50.90 -18.98 21.92
N LYS A 182 -51.59 -18.23 22.78
CA LYS A 182 -52.74 -18.75 23.54
C LYS A 182 -54.01 -18.18 22.93
N VAL A 183 -54.47 -18.82 21.87
CA VAL A 183 -55.68 -18.37 21.17
C VAL A 183 -56.90 -19.04 21.76
N ASN A 184 -57.88 -18.24 22.15
CA ASN A 184 -59.16 -18.72 22.64
C ASN A 184 -60.07 -19.04 21.43
N TYR A 185 -60.29 -20.32 21.16
CA TYR A 185 -60.97 -20.86 19.97
C TYR A 185 -62.46 -20.46 19.82
N THR A 186 -62.99 -19.64 20.71
CA THR A 186 -64.43 -19.29 20.77
C THR A 186 -64.81 -18.04 19.96
N LYS A 187 -63.84 -17.32 19.35
CA LYS A 187 -64.07 -16.09 18.54
C LYS A 187 -63.26 -16.02 17.23
N LEU A 188 -63.26 -17.08 16.43
CA LEU A 188 -62.53 -17.13 15.15
C LEU A 188 -63.12 -16.21 14.05
N SER A 189 -64.40 -15.84 14.12
CA SER A 189 -65.10 -15.07 13.08
C SER A 189 -64.80 -13.56 13.07
N GLU A 190 -64.08 -13.03 14.06
CA GLU A 190 -63.84 -11.58 14.23
C GLU A 190 -62.39 -11.14 13.90
N VAL A 191 -61.49 -12.07 13.58
CA VAL A 191 -60.06 -11.79 13.37
C VAL A 191 -59.79 -11.35 11.92
N LYS A 192 -59.18 -10.16 11.74
CA LYS A 192 -58.88 -9.57 10.41
C LYS A 192 -57.39 -9.35 10.12
N SER A 193 -56.49 -9.64 11.06
CA SER A 193 -55.04 -9.41 10.92
C SER A 193 -54.27 -10.70 10.61
N ASN A 194 -53.40 -10.63 9.59
CA ASN A 194 -52.62 -11.80 9.11
C ASN A 194 -51.63 -12.34 10.14
N GLU A 195 -51.09 -11.50 11.02
CA GLU A 195 -50.17 -11.92 12.09
C GLU A 195 -50.86 -12.85 13.11
N VAL A 196 -52.14 -12.59 13.42
CA VAL A 196 -52.92 -13.41 14.36
C VAL A 196 -53.32 -14.74 13.71
N LEU A 197 -53.57 -14.76 12.40
CA LEU A 197 -53.82 -16.00 11.64
C LEU A 197 -52.57 -16.90 11.56
N CYS A 198 -51.39 -16.33 11.28
CA CYS A 198 -50.13 -17.09 11.30
C CYS A 198 -49.84 -17.69 12.67
N GLN A 199 -50.14 -16.97 13.76
CA GLN A 199 -49.99 -17.50 15.11
C GLN A 199 -50.89 -18.73 15.34
N ILE A 200 -52.19 -18.64 15.00
CA ILE A 200 -53.15 -19.77 15.15
C ILE A 200 -52.70 -21.02 14.39
N ALA A 201 -52.25 -20.85 13.14
CA ALA A 201 -51.82 -21.95 12.29
C ALA A 201 -50.57 -22.69 12.81
N CYS A 202 -49.68 -22.00 13.54
CA CYS A 202 -48.49 -22.62 14.11
C CYS A 202 -48.78 -23.56 15.29
N ASN A 203 -49.91 -23.40 16.00
CA ASN A 203 -50.24 -24.20 17.17
C ASN A 203 -50.96 -25.51 16.87
N ASP A 204 -51.79 -25.54 15.82
CA ASP A 204 -52.57 -26.72 15.43
C ASP A 204 -52.61 -26.82 13.90
N PRO A 205 -51.68 -27.57 13.27
CA PRO A 205 -51.59 -27.66 11.81
C PRO A 205 -52.78 -28.39 11.16
N GLU A 206 -53.66 -29.02 11.95
CA GLU A 206 -54.87 -29.69 11.46
C GLU A 206 -56.10 -28.78 11.30
N ILE A 207 -56.07 -27.55 11.83
CA ILE A 207 -57.21 -26.60 11.75
C ILE A 207 -57.40 -26.01 10.32
N LEU A 208 -56.39 -26.12 9.45
CA LEU A 208 -56.41 -25.60 8.07
C LEU A 208 -56.92 -26.60 7.01
N LYS A 209 -57.42 -27.76 7.41
CA LYS A 209 -58.10 -28.72 6.50
C LYS A 209 -59.61 -28.53 6.52
#